data_AF-A0AAV2QNV1-F1
#
_entry.id   AF-A0AAV2QNV1-F1
#
_cell.length_a   1.000
_cell.length_b   1.000
_cell.length_c   1.000
_cell.angle_alpha   90.00
_cell.angle_beta   90.00
_cell.angle_gamma   90.00
#
_symmetry.space_group_name_H-M   'P 1'
#
loop_
_entity.id
_entity.type
_entity.pdbx_description
1 polymer ?
#
loop_
_entity_poly.entity_id
_entity_poly.type
_entity_poly.pdbx_seq_one_letter_code
_entity_poly.pdbx_strand_id
1 'polypeptide(L)'
;MSSEGNTDHPTECLFDFLKGIGLHHLGDYFRVLGCTYTKDLKLLEPQELNTIQLVSRRKLEKCIEHVPMQYEAPPPESSLGEYLRWYGLQHLEGFLNTIGVFTVNDIAYLHEEDLCLLRPVPRRRLLAASKQH
;
A
#
# COMPACT_ATOMS: atom_id res chain seq x y z
N MET A 1 -21.93 -25.66 -13.15
CA MET A 1 -21.90 -24.18 -13.17
C MET A 1 -21.39 -23.79 -11.81
N SER A 2 -20.09 -23.61 -11.68
CA SER A 2 -19.43 -23.51 -10.39
C SER A 2 -18.52 -22.29 -10.41
N SER A 3 -18.87 -21.35 -9.52
CA SER A 3 -18.00 -20.36 -8.92
C SER A 3 -17.36 -19.36 -9.89
N GLU A 4 -18.09 -18.28 -10.17
CA GLU A 4 -17.45 -16.99 -10.46
C GLU A 4 -16.50 -16.68 -9.30
N GLY A 5 -15.20 -16.81 -9.57
CA GLY A 5 -14.16 -16.36 -8.67
C GLY A 5 -14.32 -14.86 -8.52
N ASN A 6 -14.90 -14.44 -7.40
CA ASN A 6 -14.94 -13.05 -7.01
C ASN A 6 -13.49 -12.63 -6.72
N THR A 7 -12.79 -12.12 -7.73
CA THR A 7 -11.45 -11.51 -7.63
C THR A 7 -11.52 -10.10 -7.06
N ASP A 8 -12.44 -9.85 -6.14
CA ASP A 8 -12.37 -8.74 -5.22
C ASP A 8 -11.48 -9.19 -4.07
N HIS A 9 -10.17 -8.95 -4.17
CA HIS A 9 -9.36 -8.88 -2.96
C HIS A 9 -9.82 -7.64 -2.20
N PRO A 10 -10.62 -7.77 -1.13
CA PRO A 10 -11.11 -6.63 -0.41
C PRO A 10 -9.95 -6.18 0.45
N THR A 11 -9.12 -5.31 -0.10
CA THR A 11 -8.25 -4.48 0.70
C THR A 11 -9.14 -3.68 1.63
N GLU A 12 -9.33 -4.18 2.85
CA GLU A 12 -10.21 -3.58 3.85
C GLU A 12 -9.95 -2.07 3.92
N CYS A 13 -11.03 -1.30 3.82
CA CYS A 13 -10.98 0.15 3.91
C CYS A 13 -10.31 0.53 5.23
N LEU A 14 -9.20 1.27 5.16
CA LEU A 14 -8.46 1.66 6.35
C LEU A 14 -9.34 2.43 7.35
N PHE A 15 -10.24 3.26 6.84
CA PHE A 15 -11.12 4.07 7.69
C PHE A 15 -12.06 3.19 8.52
N ASP A 16 -12.67 2.16 7.92
CA ASP A 16 -13.57 1.24 8.62
C ASP A 16 -12.82 0.39 9.64
N PHE A 17 -11.61 -0.06 9.29
CA PHE A 17 -10.72 -0.74 10.23
C PHE A 17 -10.39 0.15 11.44
N LEU A 18 -9.95 1.39 11.22
CA LEU A 18 -9.63 2.34 12.28
C LEU A 18 -10.85 2.65 13.13
N LYS A 19 -12.04 2.78 12.54
CA LYS A 19 -13.29 2.97 13.27
C LYS A 19 -13.61 1.75 14.15
N GLY A 20 -13.46 0.54 13.62
CA GLY A 20 -13.66 -0.72 14.36
C GLY A 20 -12.76 -0.86 15.58
N ILE A 21 -11.53 -0.36 15.50
CA ILE A 21 -10.59 -0.32 16.64
C ILE A 21 -10.62 0.99 17.41
N GLY A 22 -11.57 1.90 17.16
CA GLY A 22 -11.69 3.17 17.89
C GLY A 22 -10.54 4.16 17.69
N LEU A 23 -9.78 4.05 16.60
CA LEU A 23 -8.65 4.90 16.22
C LEU A 23 -8.94 5.79 14.99
N HIS A 24 -10.21 6.06 14.68
CA HIS A 24 -10.63 6.87 13.52
C HIS A 24 -10.03 8.29 13.49
N HIS A 25 -9.69 8.84 14.67
CA HIS A 25 -9.01 10.14 14.79
C HIS A 25 -7.61 10.16 14.15
N LEU A 26 -6.99 9.00 13.93
CA LEU A 26 -5.70 8.88 13.23
C LEU A 26 -5.87 8.86 11.70
N GLY A 27 -7.10 8.91 11.18
CA GLY A 27 -7.38 8.79 9.75
C GLY A 27 -6.63 9.83 8.90
N ASP A 28 -6.61 11.10 9.34
CA ASP A 28 -5.90 12.15 8.61
C ASP A 28 -4.39 11.97 8.65
N TYR A 29 -3.84 11.50 9.77
CA TYR A 29 -2.43 11.17 9.89
C TYR A 29 -2.02 10.10 8.87
N PHE A 30 -2.76 9.00 8.81
CA PHE A 30 -2.48 7.94 7.85
C PHE A 30 -2.72 8.37 6.39
N ARG A 31 -3.69 9.25 6.15
CA ARG A 31 -3.92 9.85 4.82
C ARG A 31 -2.71 10.66 4.35
N VAL A 32 -2.08 11.43 5.25
CA VAL A 32 -0.85 12.19 4.94
C VAL A 32 0.30 11.26 4.57
N LEU A 33 0.44 10.12 5.26
CA LEU A 33 1.43 9.09 4.91
C LEU A 33 1.09 8.37 3.60
N GLY A 34 -0.16 8.47 3.14
CA GLY A 34 -0.65 7.84 1.92
C GLY A 34 -1.22 6.43 2.13
N CYS A 35 -1.58 6.06 3.36
CA CYS A 35 -2.30 4.83 3.61
C CYS A 35 -3.74 4.95 3.08
N THR A 36 -4.17 3.96 2.33
CA THR A 36 -5.52 3.82 1.78
C THR A 36 -6.19 2.52 2.24
N TYR A 37 -5.39 1.49 2.54
CA TYR A 37 -5.85 0.15 2.88
C TYR A 37 -5.28 -0.31 4.23
N THR A 38 -5.96 -1.20 4.93
CA THR A 38 -5.49 -1.75 6.22
C THR A 38 -4.08 -2.35 6.13
N LYS A 39 -3.76 -3.02 5.02
CA LYS A 39 -2.44 -3.61 4.75
C LYS A 39 -1.30 -2.59 4.68
N ASP A 40 -1.59 -1.33 4.39
CA ASP A 40 -0.58 -0.27 4.37
C ASP A 40 0.03 0.00 5.74
N LEU A 41 -0.70 -0.35 6.80
CA LEU A 41 -0.20 -0.21 8.17
C LEU A 41 1.05 -1.07 8.41
N LYS A 42 1.26 -2.16 7.63
CA LYS A 42 2.48 -2.96 7.66
C LYS A 42 3.67 -2.27 6.99
N LEU A 43 3.43 -1.25 6.18
CA LEU A 43 4.45 -0.45 5.51
C LEU A 43 4.84 0.78 6.33
N LEU A 44 4.36 0.92 7.55
CA LEU A 44 4.75 2.03 8.42
C LEU A 44 6.13 1.79 9.01
N GLU A 45 6.94 2.84 9.04
CA GLU A 45 8.22 2.84 9.72
C GLU A 45 8.06 3.02 11.24
N PRO A 46 9.03 2.55 12.04
CA PRO A 46 9.00 2.74 13.49
C PRO A 46 8.83 4.21 13.91
N GLN A 47 9.45 5.15 13.19
CA GLN A 47 9.37 6.59 13.46
C GLN A 47 7.94 7.12 13.26
N GLU A 48 7.25 6.65 12.22
CA GLU A 48 5.86 7.01 11.93
C GLU A 48 4.92 6.43 12.99
N LEU A 49 5.17 5.21 13.45
CA LEU A 49 4.42 4.62 14.57
C LEU A 49 4.68 5.39 15.87
N ASN A 50 5.91 5.82 16.11
CA ASN A 50 6.31 6.55 17.32
C ASN A 50 5.69 7.95 17.44
N THR A 51 5.17 8.51 16.36
CA THR A 51 4.45 9.78 16.37
C THR A 51 3.01 9.63 16.91
N ILE A 52 2.48 8.40 16.94
CA ILE A 52 1.16 8.10 17.47
C ILE A 52 1.22 8.05 19.01
N GLN A 53 0.18 8.56 19.67
CA GLN A 53 0.02 8.47 21.13
C GLN A 53 0.17 7.02 21.62
N LEU A 54 0.92 6.83 22.72
CA LEU A 54 1.36 5.52 23.23
C LEU A 54 0.26 4.45 23.27
N VAL A 55 -0.92 4.79 23.80
CA VAL A 55 -2.04 3.84 23.93
C VAL A 55 -2.61 3.47 22.56
N SER A 56 -2.82 4.45 21.69
CA SER A 56 -3.29 4.24 20.32
C SER A 56 -2.30 3.41 19.50
N ARG A 57 -0.99 3.68 19.65
CA ARG A 57 0.08 2.91 19.00
C ARG A 57 0.03 1.44 19.42
N ARG A 58 0.00 1.15 20.72
CA ARG A 58 -0.08 -0.24 21.23
C ARG A 58 -1.31 -0.99 20.73
N LYS A 59 -2.45 -0.30 20.67
CA LYS A 59 -3.70 -0.87 20.15
C LYS A 59 -3.55 -1.21 18.67
N LEU A 60 -2.98 -0.29 17.90
CA LEU A 60 -2.72 -0.47 16.48
C LEU A 60 -1.75 -1.63 16.23
N GLU A 61 -0.62 -1.68 16.93
CA GLU A 61 0.41 -2.73 16.81
C GLU A 61 -0.20 -4.13 16.99
N LYS A 62 -1.00 -4.32 18.06
CA LYS A 62 -1.70 -5.59 18.32
C LYS A 62 -2.65 -5.99 17.18
N CYS A 63 -3.31 -5.01 16.54
CA CYS A 63 -4.19 -5.28 15.41
C CYS A 63 -3.40 -5.55 14.12
N ILE A 64 -2.31 -4.81 13.87
CA ILE A 64 -1.46 -4.98 12.69
C ILE A 64 -0.87 -6.38 12.64
N GLU A 65 -0.50 -7.00 13.76
CA GLU A 65 0.01 -8.38 13.80
C GLU A 65 -0.85 -9.37 13.01
N HIS A 66 -2.17 -9.18 13.04
CA HIS A 66 -3.16 -10.06 12.41
C HIS A 66 -3.48 -9.71 10.96
N VAL A 67 -2.95 -8.60 10.44
CA VAL A 67 -3.16 -8.19 9.05
C VAL A 67 -2.28 -9.05 8.12
N PRO A 68 -2.86 -9.68 7.08
CA PRO A 68 -2.09 -10.52 6.16
C PRO A 68 -1.03 -9.69 5.41
N MET A 69 0.18 -10.25 5.31
CA MET A 69 1.32 -9.59 4.65
C MET A 69 1.36 -9.79 3.13
N GLN A 70 0.71 -10.83 2.62
CA GLN A 70 0.87 -11.22 1.22
C GLN A 70 -0.08 -10.42 0.34
N TYR A 71 0.52 -9.64 -0.54
CA TYR A 71 -0.10 -9.27 -1.79
C TYR A 71 0.03 -10.49 -2.70
N GLU A 72 -1.06 -10.96 -3.28
CA GLU A 72 -0.93 -11.88 -4.41
C GLU A 72 -0.16 -11.19 -5.53
N ALA A 73 0.70 -11.93 -6.22
CA ALA A 73 1.39 -11.39 -7.39
C ALA A 73 0.37 -11.14 -8.51
N PRO A 74 0.48 -10.01 -9.24
CA PRO A 74 -0.34 -9.79 -10.41
C PRO A 74 -0.03 -10.84 -11.49
N PRO A 75 -0.93 -11.05 -12.46
CA PRO A 75 -0.68 -11.92 -13.60
C PRO A 75 0.64 -11.57 -14.31
N PRO A 76 1.43 -12.56 -14.78
CA PRO A 76 2.78 -12.35 -15.31
C PRO A 76 2.85 -11.47 -16.56
N GLU A 77 1.74 -11.29 -17.28
CA GLU A 77 1.66 -10.43 -18.48
C GLU A 77 0.83 -9.17 -18.24
N SER A 78 0.74 -8.71 -16.98
CA SER A 78 0.05 -7.46 -16.67
C SER A 78 0.76 -6.27 -17.30
N SER A 79 -0.01 -5.40 -17.94
CA SER A 79 0.46 -4.05 -18.30
C SER A 79 0.84 -3.25 -17.05
N LEU A 80 1.62 -2.17 -17.22
CA LEU A 80 1.96 -1.28 -16.10
C LEU A 80 0.70 -0.75 -15.39
N GLY A 81 -0.33 -0.37 -16.14
CA GLY A 81 -1.59 0.11 -15.57
C GLY A 81 -2.33 -0.95 -14.75
N GLU A 82 -2.38 -2.21 -15.23
CA GLU A 82 -2.98 -3.33 -14.50
C GLU A 82 -2.19 -3.68 -13.24
N TYR A 83 -0.86 -3.72 -13.35
CA TYR A 83 0.05 -3.91 -12.23
C TYR A 83 -0.18 -2.85 -11.15
N LEU A 84 -0.17 -1.57 -11.52
CA LEU A 84 -0.41 -0.48 -10.58
C LEU A 84 -1.81 -0.56 -9.98
N ARG A 85 -2.83 -0.90 -10.76
CA ARG A 85 -4.20 -1.09 -10.25
C ARG A 85 -4.25 -2.21 -9.22
N TRP A 86 -3.59 -3.34 -9.47
CA TRP A 86 -3.51 -4.48 -8.56
C TRP A 86 -2.98 -4.10 -7.17
N TYR A 87 -1.99 -3.22 -7.12
CA TYR A 87 -1.43 -2.68 -5.87
C TYR A 87 -2.13 -1.40 -5.37
N GLY A 88 -3.20 -0.93 -6.02
CA GLY A 88 -3.89 0.31 -5.66
C GLY A 88 -3.04 1.57 -5.83
N LEU A 89 -2.16 1.55 -6.83
CA LEU A 89 -1.17 2.57 -7.20
C LEU A 89 -1.44 3.21 -8.57
N GLN A 90 -2.62 2.98 -9.17
CA GLN A 90 -2.95 3.50 -10.51
C GLN A 90 -2.78 5.03 -10.62
N HIS A 91 -3.03 5.77 -9.54
CA HIS A 91 -2.82 7.21 -9.47
C HIS A 91 -1.36 7.65 -9.67
N LEU A 92 -0.40 6.73 -9.60
CA LEU A 92 1.03 6.98 -9.83
C LEU A 92 1.44 6.84 -11.30
N GLU A 93 0.58 6.31 -12.17
CA GLU A 93 0.92 5.99 -13.57
C GLU A 93 1.47 7.20 -14.33
N GLY A 94 0.82 8.37 -14.20
CA GLY A 94 1.30 9.60 -14.85
C GLY A 94 2.67 10.07 -14.35
N PHE A 95 2.95 9.91 -13.06
CA PHE A 95 4.26 10.21 -12.48
C PHE A 95 5.33 9.26 -13.02
N LEU A 96 5.06 7.96 -13.00
CA LEU A 96 5.97 6.92 -13.49
C LEU A 96 6.31 7.11 -14.98
N ASN A 97 5.30 7.40 -15.81
CA ASN A 97 5.51 7.70 -17.23
C ASN A 97 6.39 8.95 -17.43
N THR A 98 6.30 9.94 -16.54
CA THR A 98 7.11 11.18 -16.63
C THR A 98 8.59 10.91 -16.35
N ILE A 99 8.91 9.91 -15.53
CA ILE A 99 10.29 9.50 -15.23
C ILE A 99 10.78 8.34 -16.10
N GLY A 100 10.02 7.95 -17.13
CA GLY A 100 10.44 6.97 -18.14
C GLY A 100 10.11 5.50 -17.82
N VAL A 101 9.22 5.25 -16.86
CA VAL A 101 8.73 3.90 -16.55
C VAL A 101 7.49 3.62 -17.39
N PHE A 102 7.59 2.70 -18.36
CA PHE A 102 6.49 2.38 -19.28
C PHE A 102 6.01 0.92 -19.17
N THR A 103 6.82 0.06 -18.57
CA THR A 103 6.56 -1.37 -18.39
C THR A 103 6.76 -1.77 -16.93
N VAL A 104 6.23 -2.93 -16.54
CA VAL A 104 6.47 -3.51 -15.20
C VAL A 104 7.96 -3.73 -14.96
N ASN A 105 8.71 -4.11 -15.99
CA ASN A 105 10.16 -4.35 -15.90
C ASN A 105 10.94 -3.07 -15.61
N ASP A 106 10.47 -1.91 -16.06
CA ASP A 106 11.15 -0.64 -15.80
C ASP A 106 11.15 -0.28 -14.30
N ILE A 107 10.17 -0.79 -13.54
CA ILE A 107 10.08 -0.61 -12.08
C ILE A 107 11.30 -1.19 -11.37
N ALA A 108 11.92 -2.24 -11.92
CA ALA A 108 13.10 -2.88 -11.33
C ALA A 108 14.34 -1.96 -11.28
N TYR A 109 14.35 -0.88 -12.08
CA TYR A 109 15.44 0.10 -12.12
C TYR A 109 15.22 1.29 -11.17
N LEU A 110 14.09 1.35 -10.47
CA LEU A 110 13.78 2.45 -9.56
C LEU A 110 14.50 2.28 -8.23
N HIS A 111 15.13 3.36 -7.78
CA HIS A 111 15.64 3.51 -6.43
C HIS A 111 14.68 4.32 -5.56
N GLU A 112 14.87 4.27 -4.24
CA GLU A 112 14.01 5.01 -3.31
C GLU A 112 14.06 6.53 -3.55
N GLU A 113 15.21 7.03 -4.00
CA GLU A 113 15.47 8.45 -4.29
C GLU A 113 14.62 8.96 -5.48
N ASP A 114 14.40 8.13 -6.49
CA ASP A 114 13.58 8.46 -7.67
C ASP A 114 12.11 8.69 -7.29
N LEU A 115 11.70 8.13 -6.15
CA LEU A 115 10.33 8.15 -5.63
C LEU A 115 10.15 9.19 -4.51
N CYS A 116 11.10 10.11 -4.33
CA CYS A 116 11.08 11.09 -3.22
C CYS A 116 9.86 12.03 -3.23
N LEU A 117 9.24 12.24 -4.39
CA LEU A 117 8.03 13.05 -4.53
C LEU A 117 6.74 12.31 -4.14
N LEU A 118 6.82 10.99 -3.96
CA LEU A 118 5.70 10.19 -3.51
C LEU A 118 5.55 10.27 -1.99
N ARG A 119 4.30 10.08 -1.53
CA ARG A 119 4.06 9.88 -0.10
C ARG A 119 4.79 8.61 0.38
N PRO A 120 5.19 8.54 1.66
CA PRO A 120 6.01 7.44 2.18
C PRO A 120 5.44 6.05 1.92
N VAL A 121 4.13 5.87 2.10
CA VAL A 121 3.49 4.55 1.97
C VAL A 121 3.34 4.09 0.52
N PRO A 122 2.79 4.90 -0.42
CA PRO A 122 2.79 4.54 -1.84
C PRO A 122 4.18 4.21 -2.39
N ARG A 123 5.21 4.95 -1.96
CA ARG A 123 6.61 4.66 -2.29
C ARG A 123 7.04 3.27 -1.82
N ARG A 124 6.86 2.98 -0.54
CA ARG A 124 7.24 1.67 0.04
C ARG A 124 6.40 0.53 -0.54
N ARG A 125 5.13 0.79 -0.91
CA ARG A 125 4.28 -0.19 -1.58
C ARG A 125 4.82 -0.53 -2.97
N LEU A 126 5.21 0.47 -3.76
CA LEU A 126 5.80 0.25 -5.09
C LEU A 126 7.12 -0.54 -5.00
N LEU A 127 8.00 -0.18 -4.05
CA LEU A 127 9.26 -0.88 -3.81
C LEU A 127 9.06 -2.30 -3.25
N ALA A 128 8.01 -2.54 -2.48
CA ALA A 128 7.68 -3.88 -2.01
C ALA A 128 7.14 -4.75 -3.15
N ALA A 129 6.34 -4.16 -4.05
CA ALA A 129 5.80 -4.81 -5.23
C ALA A 129 6.90 -5.16 -6.25
N SER A 130 7.91 -4.31 -6.42
CA SER A 130 9.01 -4.57 -7.35
C SER A 130 9.92 -5.73 -6.94
N LYS A 131 9.99 -6.06 -5.64
CA LYS A 131 10.77 -7.21 -5.11
C LYS A 131 10.07 -8.56 -5.29
N GLN A 132 8.83 -8.58 -5.76
CA GLN A 132 8.04 -9.80 -5.98
C GLN A 132 8.11 -10.32 -7.42
N HIS A 133 8.83 -9.61 -8.31
CA HIS A 133 9.15 -9.99 -9.68
C HIS A 133 10.66 -10.22 -9.83
#